data_AF-A0A3B0P8A7-F1
#
_entry.id   AF-A0A3B0P8A7-F1
#
_cell.length_a   1.000
_cell.length_b   1.000
_cell.length_c   1.000
_cell.angle_alpha   90.00
_cell.angle_beta   90.00
_cell.angle_gamma   90.00
#
_symmetry.space_group_name_H-M   'P 1'
#
loop_
_entity.id
_entity.type
_entity.pdbx_description
1 polymer ?
#
loop_
_entity_poly.entity_id
_entity_poly.type
_entity_poly.pdbx_seq_one_letter_code
_entity_poly.pdbx_strand_id
1 'polypeptide(L)'
;MIKKSNKVDINSKNISFFSLFYNMKATFFLTILFLFIEGITQILIPFLISKLIDLGLTKLYIEQIKKYALILAGVALIALTFGLLRGFFLSKGSTLLAKNLRYKLFSHVQEFSFKEFDKFPTGALLNRLNNDITNIQNSYNFMMIAFFRAPVLIIGPLVLAIISSPTLSIVFAVSIPAFVVLVLVSLKFVAPLFRMAFKEYDKYNLKIQENIANIKTIKSYATLDFEANKVEAINKKVINFFIKIEKILAFNQPIFFGIVFGALAFIGLYGVNLIRNQSSDVMFGDILSFSAYIW
;
A
#
# COMPACT_ATOMS: atom_id res chain seq x y z
N MET A 1 -10.84 -43.67 -10.38
CA MET A 1 -10.59 -42.77 -11.53
C MET A 1 -9.91 -41.50 -11.03
N ILE A 2 -8.59 -41.54 -10.85
CA ILE A 2 -7.78 -40.41 -10.35
C ILE A 2 -7.18 -39.73 -11.58
N LYS A 3 -7.69 -38.53 -11.91
CA LYS A 3 -7.18 -37.73 -13.03
C LYS A 3 -5.73 -37.34 -12.74
N LYS A 4 -4.82 -37.82 -13.60
CA LYS A 4 -3.45 -37.31 -13.80
C LYS A 4 -3.51 -35.80 -13.96
N SER A 5 -3.16 -35.07 -12.91
CA SER A 5 -2.88 -33.63 -12.96
C SER A 5 -1.37 -33.46 -12.94
N ASN A 6 -0.80 -33.25 -14.13
CA ASN A 6 0.55 -32.78 -14.45
C ASN A 6 1.48 -32.52 -13.25
N LYS A 7 2.27 -33.54 -12.88
CA LYS A 7 3.49 -33.34 -12.09
C LYS A 7 4.49 -32.62 -12.99
N VAL A 8 4.80 -31.38 -12.66
CA VAL A 8 5.96 -30.67 -13.21
C VAL A 8 7.19 -31.27 -12.54
N ASP A 9 8.17 -31.72 -13.31
CA ASP A 9 9.48 -32.11 -12.81
C ASP A 9 10.18 -30.89 -12.23
N ILE A 10 10.35 -30.88 -10.90
CA ILE A 10 10.93 -29.77 -10.11
C ILE A 10 12.45 -29.96 -9.92
N ASN A 11 13.06 -30.98 -10.56
CA ASN A 11 14.46 -31.37 -10.38
C ASN A 11 15.51 -30.54 -11.16
N SER A 12 15.17 -29.37 -11.72
CA SER A 12 16.18 -28.54 -12.38
C SER A 12 16.91 -27.66 -11.36
N LYS A 13 18.22 -27.87 -11.24
CA LYS A 13 19.20 -27.14 -10.40
C LYS A 13 19.27 -25.61 -10.64
N ASN A 14 18.41 -25.04 -11.49
CA ASN A 14 18.26 -23.60 -11.72
C ASN A 14 16.80 -23.20 -11.52
N ILE A 15 16.41 -22.96 -10.27
CA ILE A 15 15.07 -22.53 -9.91
C ILE A 15 14.94 -21.03 -10.22
N SER A 16 14.46 -20.70 -11.41
CA SER A 16 14.05 -19.33 -11.73
C SER A 16 12.84 -18.92 -10.88
N PHE A 17 12.86 -17.69 -10.36
CA PHE A 17 11.74 -17.04 -9.64
C PHE A 17 10.40 -17.22 -10.36
N PHE A 18 10.41 -17.24 -11.70
CA PHE A 18 9.21 -17.42 -12.53
C PHE A 18 8.57 -18.81 -12.44
N SER A 19 9.33 -19.85 -12.06
CA SER A 19 8.79 -21.20 -11.86
C SER A 19 7.81 -21.28 -10.68
N LEU A 20 7.93 -20.37 -9.70
CA LEU A 20 7.03 -20.29 -8.54
C LEU A 20 5.63 -19.79 -8.92
N PHE A 21 5.53 -19.04 -10.02
CA PHE A 21 4.27 -18.45 -10.49
C PHE A 21 3.48 -19.37 -11.43
N TYR A 22 4.03 -20.52 -11.86
CA TYR A 22 3.40 -21.36 -12.89
C TYR A 22 1.98 -21.80 -12.54
N ASN A 23 1.76 -22.29 -11.32
CA ASN A 23 0.43 -22.69 -10.83
C ASN A 23 -0.43 -21.50 -10.35
N MET A 24 0.12 -20.29 -10.36
CA MET A 24 -0.48 -19.09 -9.79
C MET A 24 -0.89 -18.07 -10.86
N LYS A 25 -0.56 -18.32 -12.14
CA LYS A 25 -0.87 -17.42 -13.27
C LYS A 25 -2.36 -17.07 -13.31
N ALA A 26 -3.23 -18.07 -13.18
CA ALA A 26 -4.68 -17.85 -13.19
C ALA A 26 -5.13 -16.91 -12.06
N THR A 27 -4.71 -17.15 -10.82
CA THR A 27 -5.08 -16.29 -9.68
C THR A 27 -4.48 -14.90 -9.81
N PHE A 28 -3.26 -14.77 -10.35
CA PHE A 28 -2.59 -13.50 -10.58
C PHE A 28 -3.37 -12.64 -11.59
N PHE A 29 -3.66 -13.18 -12.78
CA PHE A 29 -4.41 -12.45 -13.81
C PHE A 29 -5.85 -12.12 -13.38
N LEU A 30 -6.54 -13.06 -12.71
CA LEU A 30 -7.89 -12.80 -12.16
C LEU A 30 -7.87 -11.70 -11.10
N THR A 31 -6.85 -11.68 -10.23
CA THR A 31 -6.72 -10.61 -9.22
C THR A 31 -6.56 -9.26 -9.88
N ILE A 32 -5.70 -9.16 -10.90
CA ILE A 32 -5.47 -7.91 -11.65
C ILE A 32 -6.77 -7.46 -12.33
N LEU A 33 -7.45 -8.37 -13.03
CA LEU A 33 -8.72 -8.08 -13.70
C LEU A 33 -9.76 -7.50 -12.74
N PHE A 34 -10.00 -8.18 -11.62
CA PHE A 34 -10.99 -7.73 -10.63
C PHE A 34 -10.57 -6.45 -9.91
N LEU A 35 -9.27 -6.21 -9.78
CA LEU A 35 -8.73 -4.98 -9.22
C LEU A 35 -8.96 -3.78 -10.15
N PHE A 36 -8.81 -3.96 -11.46
CA PHE A 36 -9.18 -2.92 -12.44
C PHE A 36 -10.68 -2.65 -12.44
N ILE A 37 -11.52 -3.71 -12.45
CA ILE A 37 -12.99 -3.55 -12.45
C ILE A 37 -13.47 -2.88 -11.16
N GLU A 38 -12.95 -3.29 -10.00
CA GLU A 38 -13.24 -2.63 -8.72
C GLU A 38 -12.81 -1.16 -8.73
N GLY A 39 -11.59 -0.85 -9.18
CA GLY A 39 -11.11 0.53 -9.27
C GLY A 39 -11.99 1.41 -10.16
N ILE A 40 -12.35 0.93 -11.35
CA ILE A 40 -13.22 1.65 -12.29
C ILE A 40 -14.61 1.88 -11.69
N THR A 41 -15.21 0.85 -11.08
CA THR A 41 -16.54 0.97 -10.47
C THR A 41 -16.54 1.90 -9.26
N GLN A 42 -15.47 1.92 -8.47
CA GLN A 42 -15.30 2.87 -7.36
C GLN A 42 -15.28 4.32 -7.86
N ILE A 43 -14.64 4.58 -9.00
CA ILE A 43 -14.54 5.92 -9.61
C ILE A 43 -15.86 6.35 -10.28
N LEU A 44 -16.62 5.39 -10.81
CA LEU A 44 -17.93 5.63 -11.43
C LEU A 44 -19.01 6.05 -10.41
N ILE A 45 -18.90 5.63 -9.15
CA ILE A 45 -19.90 5.96 -8.13
C ILE A 45 -20.07 7.49 -7.95
N PRO A 46 -19.02 8.28 -7.65
CA PRO A 46 -19.14 9.74 -7.58
C PRO A 46 -19.66 10.40 -8.85
N PHE A 47 -19.26 9.88 -10.03
CA PHE A 47 -19.75 10.38 -11.31
C PHE A 47 -21.26 10.19 -11.48
N LEU A 48 -21.78 9.01 -11.12
CA LEU A 48 -23.21 8.72 -11.18
C LEU A 48 -24.00 9.54 -10.15
N ILE A 49 -23.43 9.77 -8.96
CA ILE A 49 -24.03 10.65 -7.95
C ILE A 49 -24.14 12.07 -8.49
N SER A 50 -23.08 12.60 -9.13
CA SER A 50 -23.12 13.91 -9.78
C SER A 50 -24.27 14.01 -10.77
N LYS A 51 -24.37 13.07 -11.72
CA LYS A 51 -25.44 13.09 -12.73
C LYS A 51 -26.84 12.96 -12.12
N LEU A 52 -26.99 12.14 -11.08
CA LEU A 52 -28.27 12.01 -10.37
C LEU A 52 -28.68 13.34 -9.73
N ILE A 53 -27.73 14.06 -9.11
CA ILE A 53 -28.00 15.35 -8.49
C ILE A 53 -28.34 16.42 -9.54
N ASP A 54 -27.58 16.48 -10.63
CA ASP A 54 -27.82 17.45 -11.71
C ASP A 54 -29.22 17.26 -12.34
N LEU A 55 -29.61 16.01 -12.58
CA LEU A 55 -30.95 15.67 -13.08
C LEU A 55 -32.04 15.89 -12.03
N GLY A 56 -31.75 15.61 -10.75
CA GLY A 56 -32.68 15.75 -9.63
C GLY A 56 -33.06 17.20 -9.33
N LEU A 57 -32.15 18.13 -9.54
CA LEU A 57 -32.40 19.57 -9.40
C LEU A 57 -33.32 20.11 -10.50
N THR A 58 -33.36 19.44 -11.65
CA THR A 58 -34.22 19.79 -12.78
C THR A 58 -35.54 19.00 -12.68
N LYS A 59 -36.52 19.53 -11.92
CA LYS A 59 -37.80 18.90 -11.50
C LYS A 59 -38.65 18.14 -12.56
N LEU A 60 -38.26 18.10 -13.83
CA LEU A 60 -38.99 17.54 -14.96
C LEU A 60 -38.72 16.04 -15.25
N TYR A 61 -37.81 15.36 -14.53
CA TYR A 61 -37.32 14.04 -14.93
C TYR A 61 -37.32 12.95 -13.83
N ILE A 62 -38.42 12.80 -13.07
CA ILE A 62 -38.54 11.79 -12.00
C ILE A 62 -38.25 10.35 -12.49
N GLU A 63 -38.66 10.02 -13.73
CA GLU A 63 -38.35 8.70 -14.32
C GLU A 63 -36.85 8.49 -14.58
N GLN A 64 -36.13 9.54 -15.00
CA GLN A 64 -34.68 9.45 -15.21
C GLN A 64 -33.95 9.30 -13.89
N ILE A 65 -34.38 10.00 -12.82
CA ILE A 65 -33.81 9.86 -11.48
C ILE A 65 -33.92 8.40 -11.01
N LYS A 66 -35.08 7.77 -11.17
CA LYS A 66 -35.28 6.35 -10.83
C LYS A 66 -34.34 5.43 -11.62
N LYS A 67 -34.15 5.69 -12.91
CA LYS A 67 -33.22 4.95 -13.76
C LYS A 67 -31.78 5.08 -13.29
N TYR A 68 -31.30 6.30 -13.02
CA TYR A 68 -29.93 6.52 -12.52
C TYR A 68 -29.71 5.97 -11.11
N ALA A 69 -30.71 6.06 -10.23
CA ALA A 69 -30.65 5.44 -8.90
C ALA A 69 -30.53 3.91 -8.99
N LEU A 70 -31.27 3.27 -9.90
CA LEU A 70 -31.19 1.83 -10.13
C LEU A 70 -29.85 1.41 -10.75
N ILE A 71 -29.34 2.20 -11.70
CA ILE A 71 -27.99 2.02 -12.26
C ILE A 71 -26.93 2.14 -11.14
N LEU A 72 -27.03 3.16 -10.28
CA LEU A 72 -26.11 3.35 -9.17
C LEU A 72 -26.15 2.19 -8.18
N ALA A 73 -27.34 1.69 -7.83
CA ALA A 73 -27.50 0.50 -7.01
C ALA A 73 -26.86 -0.74 -7.66
N GLY A 74 -27.05 -0.91 -8.97
CA GLY A 74 -26.41 -1.98 -9.74
C GLY A 74 -24.88 -1.86 -9.74
N VAL A 75 -24.34 -0.67 -9.98
CA VAL A 75 -22.88 -0.41 -9.94
C VAL A 75 -22.31 -0.63 -8.54
N ALA A 76 -23.03 -0.25 -7.47
CA ALA A 76 -22.60 -0.51 -6.10
C ALA A 76 -22.56 -2.02 -5.79
N LEU A 77 -23.53 -2.80 -6.25
CA LEU A 77 -23.52 -4.27 -6.12
C LEU A 77 -22.37 -4.90 -6.92
N ILE A 78 -22.11 -4.40 -8.13
CA ILE A 78 -20.95 -4.81 -8.94
C ILE A 78 -19.66 -4.49 -8.18
N ALA A 79 -19.49 -3.27 -7.66
CA ALA A 79 -18.31 -2.89 -6.89
C ALA A 79 -18.10 -3.80 -5.67
N LEU A 80 -19.18 -4.13 -4.93
CA LEU A 80 -19.13 -5.04 -3.78
C LEU A 80 -18.70 -6.45 -4.20
N THR A 81 -19.35 -7.02 -5.22
CA THR A 81 -19.04 -8.38 -5.70
C THR A 81 -17.61 -8.49 -6.22
N PHE A 82 -17.17 -7.55 -7.05
CA PHE A 82 -15.79 -7.53 -7.55
C PHE A 82 -14.77 -7.21 -6.47
N GLY A 83 -15.12 -6.40 -5.47
CA GLY A 83 -14.30 -6.18 -4.27
C GLY A 83 -14.07 -7.47 -3.46
N LEU A 84 -15.13 -8.27 -3.26
CA LEU A 84 -15.03 -9.57 -2.60
C LEU A 84 -14.22 -10.57 -3.42
N LEU A 85 -14.48 -10.66 -4.73
CA LEU A 85 -13.72 -11.54 -5.63
C LEU A 85 -12.24 -11.14 -5.67
N ARG A 86 -11.93 -9.85 -5.78
CA ARG A 86 -10.57 -9.33 -5.69
C ARG A 86 -9.90 -9.77 -4.40
N GLY A 87 -10.54 -9.57 -3.24
CA GLY A 87 -10.00 -9.97 -1.94
C GLY A 87 -9.74 -11.48 -1.84
N PHE A 88 -10.68 -12.28 -2.34
CA PHE A 88 -10.56 -13.74 -2.36
C PHE A 88 -9.39 -14.21 -3.25
N PHE A 89 -9.31 -13.74 -4.50
CA PHE A 89 -8.26 -14.15 -5.43
C PHE A 89 -6.88 -13.62 -5.04
N LEU A 90 -6.80 -12.41 -4.47
CA LEU A 90 -5.57 -11.84 -3.92
C LEU A 90 -5.04 -12.70 -2.77
N SER A 91 -5.90 -13.01 -1.80
CA SER A 91 -5.55 -13.87 -0.66
C SER A 91 -5.15 -15.28 -1.10
N LYS A 92 -5.92 -15.88 -2.01
CA LYS A 92 -5.64 -17.20 -2.59
C LYS A 92 -4.31 -17.22 -3.34
N GLY A 93 -4.01 -16.19 -4.13
CA GLY A 93 -2.73 -16.03 -4.81
C GLY A 93 -1.57 -15.95 -3.83
N SER A 94 -1.66 -15.06 -2.83
CA SER A 94 -0.60 -14.90 -1.82
C SER A 94 -0.33 -16.20 -1.03
N THR A 95 -1.39 -16.93 -0.69
CA THR A 95 -1.29 -18.19 0.05
C THR A 95 -0.72 -19.32 -0.82
N LEU A 96 -1.05 -19.36 -2.12
CA LEU A 96 -0.49 -20.33 -3.03
C LEU A 96 1.02 -20.10 -3.26
N LEU A 97 1.45 -18.84 -3.32
CA LEU A 97 2.87 -18.47 -3.35
C LEU A 97 3.59 -18.99 -2.09
N ALA A 98 3.03 -18.68 -0.91
CA ALA A 98 3.59 -19.10 0.36
C ALA A 98 3.65 -20.64 0.49
N LYS A 99 2.61 -21.34 0.04
CA LYS A 99 2.58 -22.81 0.00
C LYS A 99 3.70 -23.37 -0.88
N ASN A 100 3.86 -22.85 -2.09
CA ASN A 100 4.89 -23.33 -3.03
C ASN A 100 6.29 -23.08 -2.49
N LEU A 101 6.52 -21.91 -1.88
CA LEU A 101 7.79 -21.57 -1.23
C LEU A 101 8.08 -22.48 -0.04
N ARG A 102 7.10 -22.68 0.86
CA ARG A 102 7.25 -23.57 2.02
C ARG A 102 7.56 -24.99 1.60
N TYR A 103 6.82 -25.51 0.64
CA TYR A 103 7.03 -26.87 0.15
C TYR A 103 8.44 -27.04 -0.43
N LYS A 104 8.88 -26.14 -1.32
CA LYS A 104 10.21 -26.22 -1.93
C LYS A 104 11.34 -26.04 -0.91
N LEU A 105 11.23 -25.07 -0.01
CA LEU A 105 12.23 -24.85 1.03
C LEU A 105 12.31 -26.04 1.99
N PHE A 106 11.16 -26.60 2.38
CA PHE A 106 11.12 -27.76 3.27
C PHE A 106 11.69 -29.01 2.59
N SER A 107 11.34 -29.28 1.33
CA SER A 107 11.94 -30.37 0.56
C SER A 107 13.45 -30.21 0.42
N HIS A 108 13.94 -29.00 0.15
CA HIS A 108 15.37 -28.74 0.04
C HIS A 108 16.10 -28.94 1.37
N VAL A 109 15.50 -28.54 2.49
CA VAL A 109 16.07 -28.75 3.84
C VAL A 109 16.13 -30.24 4.20
N GLN A 110 15.22 -31.08 3.71
CA GLN A 110 15.28 -32.53 3.93
C GLN A 110 16.46 -33.20 3.22
N GLU A 111 16.99 -32.60 2.16
CA GLU A 111 18.15 -33.09 1.42
C GLU A 111 19.48 -32.62 2.02
N PHE A 112 19.44 -31.84 3.11
CA PHE A 112 20.65 -31.32 3.75
C PHE A 112 21.47 -32.45 4.39
N SER A 113 22.76 -32.45 4.10
CA SER A 113 23.78 -33.18 4.82
C SER A 113 24.03 -32.59 6.21
N PHE A 114 24.62 -33.38 7.11
CA PHE A 114 25.01 -32.89 8.45
C PHE A 114 25.88 -31.62 8.41
N LYS A 115 26.79 -31.53 7.43
CA LYS A 115 27.64 -30.35 7.22
C LYS A 115 26.85 -29.08 6.84
N GLU A 116 25.68 -29.22 6.21
CA GLU A 116 24.81 -28.09 5.87
C GLU A 116 23.98 -27.64 7.07
N PHE A 117 23.61 -28.55 7.97
CA PHE A 117 22.98 -28.19 9.25
C PHE A 117 23.94 -27.41 10.17
N ASP A 118 25.24 -27.70 10.14
CA ASP A 118 26.25 -26.90 10.85
C ASP A 118 26.34 -25.45 10.30
N LYS A 119 26.06 -25.26 9.00
CA LYS A 119 26.08 -23.94 8.34
C LYS A 119 24.77 -23.18 8.49
N PHE A 120 23.63 -23.88 8.57
CA PHE A 120 22.31 -23.30 8.71
C PHE A 120 21.61 -23.85 9.96
N PRO A 121 21.70 -23.14 11.10
CA PRO A 121 21.10 -23.61 12.34
C PRO A 121 19.59 -23.81 12.19
N THR A 122 19.04 -24.85 12.83
CA THR A 122 17.62 -25.22 12.76
C THR A 122 16.68 -24.04 13.07
N GLY A 123 17.04 -23.19 14.05
CA GLY A 123 16.26 -22.00 14.38
C GLY A 123 16.19 -20.96 13.24
N ALA A 124 17.29 -20.77 12.49
CA ALA A 124 17.31 -19.88 11.33
C ALA A 124 16.47 -20.45 10.18
N LEU A 125 16.50 -21.78 9.97
CA LEU A 125 15.66 -22.46 8.98
C LEU A 125 14.18 -22.33 9.32
N LEU A 126 13.81 -22.44 10.60
CA LEU A 126 12.43 -22.25 11.06
C LEU A 126 11.95 -20.81 10.81
N ASN A 127 12.79 -19.81 11.09
CA ASN A 127 12.48 -18.42 10.80
C ASN A 127 12.29 -18.18 9.29
N ARG A 128 13.12 -18.77 8.44
CA ARG A 128 12.95 -18.70 6.97
C ARG A 128 11.65 -19.34 6.49
N LEU A 129 11.29 -20.50 7.05
CA LEU A 129 10.05 -21.22 6.70
C LEU A 129 8.77 -20.52 7.18
N ASN A 130 8.86 -19.72 8.23
CA ASN A 130 7.71 -19.04 8.83
C ASN A 130 7.68 -17.55 8.52
N ASN A 131 8.62 -16.78 9.05
CA ASN A 131 8.62 -15.33 9.02
C ASN A 131 8.94 -14.79 7.63
N ASP A 132 10.02 -15.26 6.99
CA ASP A 132 10.43 -14.72 5.69
C ASP A 132 9.39 -15.02 4.60
N ILE A 133 8.80 -16.21 4.61
CA ILE A 133 7.73 -16.56 3.66
C ILE A 133 6.47 -15.73 3.91
N THR A 134 6.12 -15.47 5.17
CA THR A 134 4.99 -14.59 5.51
C THR A 134 5.25 -13.15 5.06
N ASN A 135 6.49 -12.67 5.20
CA ASN A 135 6.88 -11.35 4.69
C ASN A 135 6.78 -11.29 3.16
N ILE A 136 7.20 -12.33 2.44
CA ILE A 136 7.02 -12.43 0.98
C ILE A 136 5.52 -12.46 0.61
N GLN A 137 4.70 -13.18 1.36
CA GLN A 137 3.25 -13.23 1.17
C GLN A 137 2.61 -11.85 1.33
N ASN A 138 2.97 -11.12 2.39
CA ASN A 138 2.49 -9.76 2.64
C ASN A 138 2.98 -8.78 1.57
N SER A 139 4.24 -8.92 1.14
CA SER A 139 4.82 -8.12 0.07
C SER A 139 4.08 -8.33 -1.26
N TYR A 140 3.72 -9.56 -1.59
CA TYR A 140 2.89 -9.85 -2.77
C TYR A 140 1.54 -9.12 -2.69
N ASN A 141 0.86 -9.17 -1.55
CA ASN A 141 -0.41 -8.47 -1.36
C ASN A 141 -0.27 -6.96 -1.53
N PHE A 142 0.77 -6.39 -0.92
CA PHE A 142 1.07 -4.97 -1.03
C PHE A 142 1.39 -4.56 -2.47
N MET A 143 2.28 -5.29 -3.15
CA MET A 143 2.68 -4.99 -4.53
C MET A 143 1.50 -5.06 -5.49
N MET A 144 0.61 -6.05 -5.35
CA MET A 144 -0.58 -6.14 -6.20
C MET A 144 -1.47 -4.90 -6.07
N ILE A 145 -1.66 -4.40 -4.85
CA ILE A 145 -2.46 -3.20 -4.60
C ILE A 145 -1.71 -1.95 -5.08
N ALA A 146 -0.46 -1.78 -4.66
CA ALA A 146 0.33 -0.58 -4.95
C ALA A 146 0.58 -0.39 -6.45
N PHE A 147 0.93 -1.44 -7.19
CA PHE A 147 1.27 -1.33 -8.61
C PHE A 147 0.07 -1.31 -9.54
N PHE A 148 -0.99 -2.06 -9.24
CA PHE A 148 -2.13 -2.15 -10.15
C PHE A 148 -3.29 -1.24 -9.76
N ARG A 149 -3.52 -0.99 -8.46
CA ARG A 149 -4.71 -0.23 -8.00
C ARG A 149 -4.43 1.25 -7.95
N ALA A 150 -3.25 1.63 -7.45
CA ALA A 150 -2.89 3.04 -7.32
C ALA A 150 -2.95 3.79 -8.66
N PRO A 151 -2.45 3.27 -9.80
CA PRO A 151 -2.57 3.98 -11.08
C PRO A 151 -4.01 4.21 -11.51
N VAL A 152 -4.91 3.24 -11.27
CA VAL A 152 -6.34 3.38 -11.60
C VAL A 152 -6.96 4.50 -10.78
N LEU A 153 -6.68 4.54 -9.47
CA LEU A 153 -7.22 5.55 -8.57
C LEU A 153 -6.57 6.93 -8.72
N ILE A 154 -5.40 7.04 -9.32
CA ILE A 154 -4.76 8.33 -9.63
C ILE A 154 -5.21 8.85 -11.00
N ILE A 155 -5.10 8.00 -12.03
CA ILE A 155 -5.34 8.40 -13.43
C ILE A 155 -6.84 8.50 -13.71
N GLY A 156 -7.65 7.57 -13.18
CA GLY A 156 -9.07 7.49 -13.49
C GLY A 156 -9.86 8.74 -13.05
N PRO A 157 -9.76 9.18 -11.77
CA PRO A 157 -10.41 10.42 -11.33
C PRO A 157 -9.89 11.65 -12.06
N LEU A 158 -8.59 11.71 -12.37
CA LEU A 158 -8.01 12.81 -13.15
C LEU A 158 -8.63 12.91 -14.54
N VAL A 159 -8.76 11.78 -15.25
CA VAL A 159 -9.38 11.72 -16.58
C VAL A 159 -10.86 12.12 -16.51
N LEU A 160 -11.62 11.59 -15.56
CA LEU A 160 -13.03 11.96 -15.40
C LEU A 160 -13.22 13.42 -15.00
N ALA A 161 -12.35 13.95 -14.14
CA ALA A 161 -12.39 15.37 -13.77
C ALA A 161 -12.17 16.26 -15.00
N ILE A 162 -11.19 15.95 -15.84
CA ILE A 162 -10.94 16.71 -17.08
C ILE A 162 -12.12 16.61 -18.06
N ILE A 163 -12.73 15.43 -18.19
CA ILE A 163 -13.90 15.23 -19.06
C ILE A 163 -15.14 15.99 -18.55
N SER A 164 -15.38 15.99 -17.23
CA SER A 164 -16.53 16.69 -16.64
C SER A 164 -16.36 18.21 -16.67
N SER A 165 -15.23 18.73 -16.21
CA SER A 165 -14.95 20.17 -16.24
C SER A 165 -13.46 20.47 -16.32
N PRO A 166 -12.95 20.86 -17.51
CA PRO A 166 -11.57 21.30 -17.66
C PRO A 166 -11.21 22.47 -16.73
N THR A 167 -12.14 23.41 -16.54
CA THR A 167 -11.93 24.61 -15.70
C THR A 167 -11.72 24.26 -14.23
N LEU A 168 -12.49 23.30 -13.70
CA LEU A 168 -12.37 22.88 -12.30
C LEU A 168 -11.20 21.90 -12.11
N SER A 169 -10.74 21.23 -13.18
CA SER A 169 -9.63 20.25 -13.13
C SER A 169 -8.27 20.86 -12.76
N ILE A 170 -8.11 22.18 -12.85
CA ILE A 170 -6.92 22.93 -12.41
C ILE A 170 -6.54 22.61 -10.96
N VAL A 171 -7.52 22.27 -10.12
CA VAL A 171 -7.29 21.87 -8.73
C VAL A 171 -6.40 20.64 -8.62
N PHE A 172 -6.60 19.65 -9.50
CA PHE A 172 -5.74 18.46 -9.55
C PHE A 172 -4.34 18.81 -10.07
N ALA A 173 -4.23 19.75 -11.02
CA ALA A 173 -2.94 20.21 -11.53
C ALA A 173 -2.08 20.90 -10.46
N VAL A 174 -2.67 21.46 -9.41
CA VAL A 174 -1.94 22.03 -8.26
C VAL A 174 -1.75 21.00 -7.14
N SER A 175 -2.80 20.26 -6.80
CA SER A 175 -2.80 19.34 -5.65
C SER A 175 -1.88 18.14 -5.86
N ILE A 176 -1.87 17.55 -7.07
CA ILE A 176 -1.03 16.39 -7.38
C ILE A 176 0.46 16.74 -7.26
N PRO A 177 0.99 17.80 -7.92
CA PRO A 177 2.37 18.21 -7.71
C PRO A 177 2.69 18.58 -6.26
N ALA A 178 1.76 19.21 -5.53
CA ALA A 178 1.95 19.51 -4.12
C ALA A 178 2.16 18.23 -3.28
N PHE A 179 1.38 17.17 -3.52
CA PHE A 179 1.60 15.87 -2.90
C PHE A 179 2.92 15.21 -3.30
N VAL A 180 3.28 15.27 -4.58
CA VAL A 180 4.55 14.74 -5.06
C VAL A 180 5.72 15.45 -4.38
N VAL A 181 5.66 16.79 -4.27
CA VAL A 181 6.68 17.59 -3.57
C VAL A 181 6.74 17.21 -2.09
N LEU A 182 5.60 17.08 -1.41
CA LEU A 182 5.55 16.63 0.00
C LEU A 182 6.28 15.29 0.17
N VAL A 183 5.98 14.30 -0.67
CA VAL A 183 6.61 12.98 -0.62
C VAL A 183 8.12 13.07 -0.91
N LEU A 184 8.53 13.79 -1.95
CA LEU A 184 9.94 13.93 -2.32
C LEU A 184 10.76 14.66 -1.25
N VAL A 185 10.21 15.71 -0.66
CA VAL A 185 10.80 16.45 0.46
C VAL A 185 10.96 15.49 1.65
N SER A 186 9.90 14.81 2.05
CA SER A 186 9.94 13.87 3.17
C SER A 186 10.95 12.75 2.94
N LEU A 187 11.00 12.16 1.73
CA LEU A 187 12.03 11.18 1.38
C LEU A 187 13.44 11.75 1.49
N LYS A 188 13.70 12.95 0.96
CA LYS A 188 15.02 13.58 0.98
C LYS A 188 15.52 13.87 2.39
N PHE A 189 14.65 14.30 3.31
CA PHE A 189 15.02 14.64 4.68
C PHE A 189 15.04 13.42 5.62
N VAL A 190 14.09 12.51 5.47
CA VAL A 190 13.89 11.40 6.40
C VAL A 190 14.78 10.19 6.06
N ALA A 191 15.03 9.90 4.78
CA ALA A 191 15.89 8.78 4.37
C ALA A 191 17.32 8.84 4.95
N PRO A 192 18.06 9.97 4.94
CA PRO A 192 19.39 10.03 5.56
C PRO A 192 19.32 9.87 7.08
N LEU A 193 18.28 10.39 7.74
CA LEU A 193 18.10 10.24 9.18
C LEU A 193 17.86 8.78 9.55
N PHE A 194 17.06 8.03 8.79
CA PHE A 194 16.91 6.58 9.00
C PHE A 194 18.25 5.85 8.86
N ARG A 195 19.08 6.19 7.86
CA ARG A 195 20.41 5.57 7.71
C ARG A 195 21.30 5.84 8.94
N MET A 196 21.24 7.03 9.51
CA MET A 196 21.98 7.37 10.73
C MET A 196 21.42 6.64 11.95
N ALA A 197 20.09 6.60 12.08
CA ALA A 197 19.39 5.89 13.16
C ALA A 197 19.75 4.40 13.18
N PHE A 198 19.73 3.74 12.01
CA PHE A 198 20.10 2.33 11.89
C PHE A 198 21.57 2.08 12.24
N LYS A 199 22.51 2.96 11.85
CA LYS A 199 23.92 2.84 12.27
C LYS A 199 24.10 2.92 13.79
N GLU A 200 23.40 3.82 14.47
CA GLU A 200 23.48 3.90 15.94
C GLU A 200 22.74 2.74 16.61
N TYR A 201 21.66 2.24 16.00
CA TYR A 201 20.96 1.05 16.46
C TYR A 201 21.84 -0.21 16.37
N ASP A 202 22.63 -0.35 15.31
CA ASP A 202 23.60 -1.44 15.16
C ASP A 202 24.69 -1.36 16.25
N LYS A 203 25.21 -0.15 16.54
CA LYS A 203 26.16 0.06 17.66
C LYS A 203 25.55 -0.32 19.01
N TYR A 204 24.29 0.06 19.24
CA TYR A 204 23.55 -0.30 20.45
C TYR A 204 23.46 -1.83 20.62
N ASN A 205 23.07 -2.55 19.55
CA ASN A 205 22.98 -4.00 19.56
C ASN A 205 24.33 -4.68 19.77
N LEU A 206 25.38 -4.21 19.09
CA LEU A 206 26.74 -4.73 19.29
C LEU A 206 27.19 -4.57 20.74
N LYS A 207 26.96 -3.39 21.33
CA LYS A 207 27.36 -3.14 22.72
C LYS A 207 26.61 -4.02 23.72
N ILE A 208 25.32 -4.26 23.49
CA ILE A 208 24.54 -5.20 24.30
C ILE A 208 25.09 -6.62 24.17
N GLN A 209 25.40 -7.07 22.94
CA GLN A 209 25.97 -8.39 22.72
C GLN A 209 27.32 -8.57 23.43
N GLU A 210 28.21 -7.58 23.35
CA GLU A 210 29.49 -7.57 24.08
C GLU A 210 29.29 -7.64 25.60
N ASN A 211 28.34 -6.88 26.13
CA ASN A 211 28.07 -6.84 27.57
C ASN A 211 27.46 -8.16 28.07
N ILE A 212 26.60 -8.80 27.28
CA ILE A 212 26.03 -10.12 27.61
C ILE A 212 27.12 -11.20 27.56
N ALA A 213 27.95 -11.21 26.50
CA ALA A 213 29.04 -12.17 26.36
C ALA A 213 30.07 -12.05 27.49
N ASN A 214 30.36 -10.83 27.94
CA ASN A 214 31.36 -10.53 28.97
C ASN A 214 30.74 -10.24 30.36
N ILE A 215 29.50 -10.68 30.63
CA ILE A 215 28.78 -10.30 31.86
C ILE A 215 29.51 -10.74 33.14
N LYS A 216 30.22 -11.87 33.11
CA LYS A 216 31.03 -12.34 34.24
C LYS A 216 32.20 -11.40 34.52
N THR A 217 32.88 -10.94 33.47
CA THR A 217 33.98 -9.97 33.55
C THR A 217 33.48 -8.63 34.07
N ILE A 218 32.35 -8.12 33.57
CA ILE A 218 31.76 -6.86 34.05
C ILE A 218 31.41 -6.94 35.55
N LYS A 219 30.86 -8.08 36.00
CA LYS A 219 30.56 -8.31 37.42
C LYS A 219 31.82 -8.45 38.27
N SER A 220 32.86 -9.13 37.79
CA SER A 220 34.11 -9.30 38.56
C SER A 220 34.86 -7.99 38.77
N TYR A 221 34.75 -7.03 37.84
CA TYR A 221 35.32 -5.70 37.97
C TYR A 221 34.38 -4.68 38.64
N ALA A 222 33.17 -5.08 39.07
CA ALA A 222 32.16 -4.19 39.64
C ALA A 222 31.80 -2.96 38.76
N THR A 223 31.94 -3.07 37.43
CA THR A 223 31.74 -1.95 36.47
C THR A 223 30.35 -1.95 35.83
N LEU A 224 29.36 -2.53 36.49
CA LEU A 224 28.03 -2.77 35.92
C LEU A 224 27.31 -1.45 35.59
N ASP A 225 27.32 -0.50 36.54
CA ASP A 225 26.72 0.83 36.34
C ASP A 225 27.45 1.63 35.25
N PHE A 226 28.78 1.49 35.16
CA PHE A 226 29.57 2.16 34.13
C PHE A 226 29.22 1.68 32.72
N GLU A 227 29.10 0.37 32.53
CA GLU A 227 28.70 -0.21 31.25
C GLU A 227 27.22 0.05 30.93
N ALA A 228 26.34 0.09 31.93
CA ALA A 228 24.94 0.48 31.78
C ALA A 228 24.81 1.93 31.29
N ASN A 229 25.56 2.86 31.89
CA ASN A 229 25.59 4.27 31.48
C ASN A 229 26.07 4.46 30.03
N LYS A 230 27.05 3.66 29.57
CA LYS A 230 27.48 3.66 28.17
C LYS A 230 26.36 3.21 27.22
N VAL A 231 25.66 2.13 27.55
CA VAL A 231 24.52 1.64 26.75
C VAL A 231 23.40 2.68 26.71
N GLU A 232 23.09 3.30 27.85
CA GLU A 232 22.09 4.36 27.95
C GLU A 232 22.44 5.57 27.07
N ALA A 233 23.71 5.98 27.04
CA ALA A 233 24.17 7.08 26.19
C ALA A 233 23.97 6.78 24.70
N ILE A 234 24.21 5.54 24.26
CA ILE A 234 23.95 5.11 22.87
C ILE A 234 22.44 5.04 22.61
N ASN A 235 21.67 4.48 23.54
CA ASN A 235 20.22 4.37 23.42
C ASN A 235 19.56 5.75 23.29
N LYS A 236 20.00 6.75 24.07
CA LYS A 236 19.53 8.14 23.95
C LYS A 236 19.76 8.71 22.55
N LYS A 237 20.88 8.38 21.89
CA LYS A 237 21.13 8.80 20.50
C LYS A 237 20.13 8.15 19.55
N VAL A 238 19.92 6.85 19.66
CA VAL A 238 18.94 6.10 18.86
C VAL A 238 17.54 6.70 19.02
N ILE A 239 17.10 6.90 20.26
CA ILE A 239 15.81 7.51 20.59
C ILE A 239 15.70 8.91 19.98
N ASN A 240 16.72 9.76 20.13
CA ASN A 240 16.72 11.11 19.58
C ASN A 240 16.62 11.13 18.04
N PHE A 241 17.26 10.18 17.36
CA PHE A 241 17.11 10.04 15.91
C PHE A 241 15.68 9.64 15.51
N PHE A 242 15.10 8.63 16.17
CA PHE A 242 13.72 8.22 15.88
C PHE A 242 12.70 9.32 16.22
N ILE A 243 12.85 10.02 17.35
CA ILE A 243 12.01 11.17 17.69
C ILE A 243 12.12 12.25 16.62
N LYS A 244 13.33 12.54 16.11
CA LYS A 244 13.53 13.53 15.05
C LYS A 244 12.86 13.11 13.74
N ILE A 245 12.95 11.83 13.38
CA ILE A 245 12.29 11.26 12.21
C ILE A 245 10.76 11.38 12.34
N GLU A 246 10.20 10.90 13.45
CA GLU A 246 8.76 10.92 13.70
C GLU A 246 8.22 12.35 13.79
N LYS A 247 8.97 13.29 14.37
CA LYS A 247 8.58 14.71 14.36
C LYS A 247 8.44 15.26 12.94
N ILE A 248 9.32 14.87 12.01
CA ILE A 248 9.23 15.30 10.60
C ILE A 248 8.03 14.62 9.93
N LEU A 249 7.87 13.31 10.13
CA LEU A 249 6.77 12.54 9.53
C LEU A 249 5.40 12.96 10.07
N ALA A 250 5.32 13.40 11.33
CA ALA A 250 4.10 13.89 11.95
C ALA A 250 3.50 15.09 11.22
N PHE A 251 4.31 15.89 10.51
CA PHE A 251 3.83 16.99 9.67
C PHE A 251 3.22 16.54 8.34
N ASN A 252 3.50 15.33 7.86
CA ASN A 252 2.94 14.84 6.60
C ASN A 252 1.41 14.80 6.64
N GLN A 253 0.83 14.35 7.76
CA GLN A 253 -0.63 14.24 7.89
C GLN A 253 -1.32 15.61 7.89
N PRO A 254 -0.93 16.59 8.73
CA PRO A 254 -1.46 17.94 8.65
C PRO A 254 -1.31 18.59 7.28
N ILE A 255 -0.15 18.45 6.62
CA ILE A 255 0.06 19.02 5.28
C ILE A 255 -0.86 18.33 4.26
N PHE A 256 -1.00 17.01 4.34
CA PHE A 256 -1.91 16.24 3.49
C PHE A 256 -3.34 16.77 3.61
N PHE A 257 -3.87 16.85 4.83
CA PHE A 257 -5.20 17.39 5.09
C PHE A 257 -5.31 18.87 4.67
N GLY A 258 -4.27 19.67 4.87
CA GLY A 258 -4.23 21.06 4.42
C GLY A 258 -4.38 21.20 2.90
N ILE A 259 -3.70 20.35 2.12
CA ILE A 259 -3.85 20.31 0.66
C ILE A 259 -5.28 19.90 0.29
N VAL A 260 -5.79 18.81 0.86
CA VAL A 260 -7.16 18.31 0.55
C VAL A 260 -8.22 19.35 0.92
N PHE A 261 -8.24 19.86 2.15
CA PHE A 261 -9.23 20.83 2.58
C PHE A 261 -9.09 22.18 1.87
N GLY A 262 -7.86 22.62 1.59
CA GLY A 262 -7.62 23.82 0.79
C GLY A 262 -8.17 23.67 -0.63
N ALA A 263 -7.98 22.50 -1.24
CA ALA A 263 -8.53 22.19 -2.55
C ALA A 263 -10.06 22.06 -2.53
N LEU A 264 -10.65 21.46 -1.49
CA LEU A 264 -12.10 21.43 -1.28
C LEU A 264 -12.70 22.84 -1.13
N ALA A 265 -12.04 23.72 -0.37
CA ALA A 265 -12.45 25.10 -0.21
C ALA A 265 -12.37 25.86 -1.55
N PHE A 266 -11.31 25.64 -2.33
CA PHE A 266 -11.20 26.20 -3.68
C PHE A 266 -12.32 25.69 -4.59
N ILE A 267 -12.55 24.38 -4.65
CA ILE A 267 -13.62 23.76 -5.45
C ILE A 267 -14.98 24.35 -5.07
N GLY A 268 -15.26 24.51 -3.77
CA GLY A 268 -16.50 25.10 -3.28
C GLY A 268 -16.66 26.57 -3.67
N LEU A 269 -15.69 27.42 -3.34
CA LEU A 269 -15.79 28.87 -3.58
C LEU A 269 -15.73 29.22 -5.06
N TYR A 270 -14.76 28.65 -5.79
CA TYR A 270 -14.58 28.90 -7.21
C TYR A 270 -15.67 28.22 -8.03
N GLY A 271 -16.04 26.98 -7.71
CA GLY A 271 -17.12 26.24 -8.38
C GLY A 271 -18.47 26.93 -8.25
N VAL A 272 -18.83 27.42 -7.05
CA VAL A 272 -20.09 28.17 -6.85
C VAL A 272 -20.09 29.48 -7.63
N ASN A 273 -18.97 30.21 -7.65
CA ASN A 273 -18.85 31.44 -8.46
C ASN A 273 -19.00 31.16 -9.97
N LEU A 274 -18.45 30.05 -10.46
CA LEU A 274 -18.58 29.63 -11.85
C LEU A 274 -20.04 29.31 -12.23
N ILE A 275 -20.76 28.59 -11.35
CA ILE A 275 -22.19 28.31 -11.53
C ILE A 275 -22.99 29.62 -11.55
N ARG A 276 -22.71 30.54 -10.61
CA ARG A 276 -23.42 31.81 -10.49
C ARG A 276 -23.25 32.71 -11.73
N ASN A 277 -22.03 32.75 -12.28
CA ASN A 277 -21.72 33.62 -13.40
C ASN A 277 -22.11 33.03 -14.77
N GLN A 278 -22.70 31.82 -14.81
CA GLN A 278 -23.06 31.08 -16.04
C GLN A 278 -21.93 31.00 -17.07
N SER A 279 -20.68 31.16 -16.65
CA SER A 279 -19.53 31.35 -17.53
C SER A 279 -18.90 30.02 -17.97
N SER A 280 -19.44 28.89 -17.51
CA SER A 280 -18.88 27.56 -17.73
C SER A 280 -19.95 26.47 -17.55
N ASP A 281 -19.82 25.36 -18.27
CA ASP A 281 -20.67 24.15 -18.20
C ASP A 281 -20.61 23.38 -16.86
N VAL A 282 -20.17 24.03 -15.78
CA VAL A 282 -20.04 23.41 -14.46
C VAL A 282 -21.40 23.28 -13.80
N MET A 283 -21.78 22.07 -13.42
CA MET A 283 -22.99 21.81 -12.66
C MET A 283 -22.68 21.53 -11.18
N PHE A 284 -23.73 21.52 -10.34
CA PHE A 284 -23.56 21.30 -8.90
C PHE A 284 -23.03 19.88 -8.58
N GLY A 285 -23.40 18.89 -9.39
CA GLY A 285 -22.88 17.54 -9.29
C GLY A 285 -21.37 17.45 -9.54
N ASP A 286 -20.82 18.29 -10.42
CA ASP A 286 -19.37 18.30 -10.70
C ASP A 286 -18.59 18.68 -9.44
N ILE A 287 -19.06 19.66 -8.66
CA ILE A 287 -18.45 20.04 -7.38
C ILE A 287 -18.40 18.85 -6.41
N LEU A 288 -19.45 18.03 -6.37
CA LEU A 288 -19.53 16.86 -5.48
C LEU A 288 -18.70 15.67 -5.97
N SER A 289 -18.62 15.43 -7.27
CA SER A 289 -17.75 14.37 -7.79
C SER A 289 -16.28 14.72 -7.61
N PHE A 290 -15.90 15.98 -7.85
CA PHE A 290 -14.54 16.47 -7.63
C PHE A 290 -14.13 16.42 -6.15
N SER A 291 -15.05 16.72 -5.23
CA SER A 291 -14.78 16.61 -3.80
C SER A 291 -14.56 15.16 -3.37
N ALA A 292 -15.20 14.18 -4.00
CA ALA A 292 -14.94 12.77 -3.75
C ALA A 292 -13.62 12.29 -4.39
N TYR A 293 -13.25 12.85 -5.55
CA TYR A 293 -12.06 12.47 -6.31
C TYR A 293 -10.73 12.97 -5.71
N ILE A 294 -10.77 14.00 -4.87
CA ILE A 294 -9.56 14.56 -4.27
C ILE A 294 -9.08 13.82 -3.01
N TRP A 295 -9.96 12.99 -2.42
CA TRP A 295 -9.65 12.12 -1.29
C TRP A 295 -8.93 10.85 -1.74
#